data_AF-E7DQ67-F1
#
_entry.id   AF-E7DQ67-F1
#
_cell.length_a   1.000
_cell.length_b   1.000
_cell.length_c   1.000
_cell.angle_alpha   90.00
_cell.angle_beta   90.00
_cell.angle_gamma   90.00
#
_symmetry.space_group_name_H-M   'P 1'
#
loop_
_entity.id
_entity.type
_entity.pdbx_description
1 polymer ?
#
loop_
_entity_poly.entity_id
_entity_poly.type
_entity_poly.pdbx_seq_one_letter_code
_entity_poly.pdbx_strand_id
1 'polypeptide(L)'
;MKKYWYYKLQVPIPYFQCATLDKLSKYKHLGKAGTQEHIDAVMSVYRRSVWDEIQRIIHTLDDCLLDISSGSEQEEEEPLD
;
A
#
# COMPACT_ATOMS: atom_id res chain seq x y z
N MET A 1 26.20 -0.34 29.42
CA MET A 1 25.00 0.43 28.97
C MET A 1 24.21 -0.40 27.98
N LYS A 2 22.88 -0.55 28.14
CA LYS A 2 22.01 -1.20 27.15
C LYS A 2 21.68 -0.20 26.03
N LYS A 3 21.96 -0.54 24.77
CA LYS A 3 21.55 0.25 23.60
C LYS A 3 20.10 -0.11 23.25
N TYR A 4 19.22 0.89 23.25
CA TYR A 4 17.83 0.73 22.82
C TYR A 4 17.71 1.24 21.38
N TRP A 5 17.32 0.36 20.47
CA TRP A 5 16.99 0.71 19.10
C TRP A 5 15.50 0.97 19.02
N TYR A 6 15.15 2.23 18.82
CA TYR A 6 13.78 2.65 18.60
C TYR A 6 13.58 2.89 17.11
N TYR A 7 12.51 2.35 16.56
CA TYR A 7 12.16 2.59 15.17
C TYR A 7 11.31 3.86 15.05
N LYS A 8 11.62 4.70 14.06
CA LYS A 8 10.86 5.90 13.75
C LYS A 8 10.36 5.84 12.32
N LEU A 9 9.09 6.17 12.12
CA LEU A 9 8.56 6.45 10.79
C LEU A 9 8.70 7.94 10.51
N GLN A 10 9.31 8.30 9.38
CA GLN A 10 9.46 9.68 8.94
C GLN A 10 8.62 9.91 7.68
N VAL A 11 7.89 11.01 7.65
CA VAL A 11 7.09 11.45 6.50
C VAL A 11 7.56 12.82 6.00
N PRO A 12 7.41 13.13 4.70
CA PRO A 12 7.89 14.39 4.13
C PRO A 12 7.17 15.63 4.70
N ILE A 13 5.87 15.49 4.99
CA ILE A 13 4.99 16.54 5.50
C ILE A 13 4.52 16.14 6.92
N PRO A 14 4.44 17.06 7.91
CA PRO A 14 3.97 16.72 9.24
C PRO A 14 2.53 16.19 9.18
N TYR A 15 2.31 15.00 9.76
CA TYR A 15 1.03 14.30 9.68
C TYR A 15 0.65 13.59 10.98
N PHE A 16 1.61 13.21 11.82
CA PHE A 16 1.32 12.47 13.05
C PHE A 16 0.99 13.40 14.21
N GLN A 17 -0.15 13.20 14.88
CA GLN A 17 -0.50 13.97 16.07
C GLN A 17 0.54 13.79 17.17
N CYS A 18 1.06 14.89 17.72
CA CYS A 18 1.92 14.83 18.90
C CYS A 18 1.06 14.59 20.15
N ALA A 19 1.45 13.62 20.98
CA ALA A 19 0.71 13.33 22.21
C ALA A 19 0.78 14.46 23.25
N THR A 20 1.83 15.27 23.20
CA THR A 20 2.14 16.30 24.21
C THR A 20 1.96 17.73 23.72
N LEU A 21 1.76 17.93 22.42
CA LEU A 21 1.67 19.24 21.80
C LEU A 21 0.58 19.22 20.75
N ASP A 22 -0.20 20.28 20.67
CA ASP A 22 -1.25 20.44 19.65
C ASP A 22 -0.65 20.85 18.29
N LYS A 23 0.26 19.99 17.79
CA LYS A 23 0.93 20.17 16.51
C LYS A 23 1.19 18.82 15.86
N LEU A 24 1.28 18.81 14.54
CA LEU A 24 1.66 17.63 13.79
C LEU A 24 3.19 17.45 13.76
N SER A 25 3.62 16.20 13.83
CA SER A 25 5.01 15.77 13.75
C SER A 25 5.26 15.03 12.44
N LYS A 26 6.49 15.19 11.92
CA LYS A 26 7.00 14.37 10.81
C LYS A 26 7.44 12.98 11.27
N TYR A 27 7.54 12.76 12.58
CA TYR A 27 8.07 11.55 13.18
C TYR A 27 7.01 10.84 14.02
N LYS A 28 6.86 9.53 13.82
CA LYS A 28 6.11 8.64 14.70
C LYS A 28 7.05 7.63 15.32
N HIS A 29 7.06 7.55 16.65
CA HIS A 29 7.81 6.53 17.37
C HIS A 29 7.06 5.20 17.31
N LEU A 30 7.73 4.13 16.87
CA LEU A 30 7.11 2.82 16.66
C LEU A 30 7.35 1.86 17.82
N GLY A 31 7.93 2.33 18.92
CA GLY A 31 8.27 1.49 20.07
C GLY A 31 9.65 0.84 19.92
N LYS A 32 9.99 0.03 20.93
CA LYS A 32 11.25 -0.73 20.94
C LYS A 32 11.06 -1.99 20.08
N ALA A 33 12.13 -2.46 19.44
CA ALA A 33 12.13 -3.74 18.74
C ALA A 33 11.48 -4.86 19.58
N GLY A 34 10.49 -5.53 18.99
CA GLY A 34 9.78 -6.66 19.61
C GLY A 34 8.64 -6.29 20.56
N THR A 35 8.35 -5.00 20.80
CA THR A 35 7.13 -4.61 21.50
C THR A 35 5.91 -4.70 20.56
N GLN A 36 4.71 -4.73 21.13
CA GLN A 36 3.48 -4.82 20.34
C GLN A 36 3.35 -3.63 19.38
N GLU A 37 3.71 -2.42 19.80
CA GLU A 37 3.65 -1.22 18.96
C GLU A 37 4.56 -1.32 17.74
N HIS A 38 5.73 -1.94 17.92
CA HIS A 38 6.67 -2.17 16.83
C HIS A 38 6.13 -3.21 15.85
N ILE A 39 5.59 -4.31 16.37
CA ILE A 39 4.97 -5.37 15.57
C ILE A 39 3.79 -4.79 14.78
N ASP A 40 2.90 -4.04 15.43
CA ASP A 40 1.74 -3.43 14.80
C ASP A 40 2.13 -2.46 13.68
N ALA A 41 3.19 -1.68 13.89
CA ALA A 41 3.71 -0.77 12.88
C ALA A 41 4.28 -1.51 11.66
N VAL A 42 5.08 -2.55 11.89
CA VAL A 42 5.64 -3.39 10.81
C VAL A 42 4.50 -4.08 10.05
N MET A 43 3.56 -4.68 10.77
CA MET A 43 2.40 -5.35 10.16
C MET A 43 1.50 -4.36 9.42
N SER A 44 1.41 -3.10 9.84
CA SER A 44 0.69 -2.07 9.10
C SER A 44 1.35 -1.72 7.76
N VAL A 45 2.68 -1.76 7.66
CA VAL A 45 3.39 -1.59 6.37
C VAL A 45 3.15 -2.81 5.49
N TYR A 46 3.28 -4.01 6.03
CA TYR A 46 3.02 -5.26 5.30
C TYR A 46 1.58 -5.36 4.78
N ARG A 47 0.59 -4.99 5.58
CA ARG A 47 -0.82 -4.96 5.14
C ARG A 47 -1.05 -4.01 3.98
N ARG A 48 -0.32 -2.88 3.92
CA ARG A 48 -0.40 -1.94 2.78
C ARG A 48 0.14 -2.57 1.50
N SER A 49 1.27 -3.27 1.55
CA SER A 49 1.77 -3.95 0.34
C SER A 49 0.82 -5.03 -0.17
N VAL A 50 0.14 -5.76 0.72
CA VAL A 50 -0.89 -6.73 0.32
C VAL A 50 -2.08 -6.02 -0.33
N TRP A 51 -2.53 -4.90 0.23
CA TRP A 51 -3.60 -4.10 -0.33
C TRP A 51 -3.27 -3.56 -1.73
N ASP A 52 -2.07 -3.02 -1.90
CA ASP A 52 -1.61 -2.48 -3.17
C ASP A 52 -1.60 -3.57 -4.27
N GLU A 53 -1.19 -4.79 -3.93
CA GLU A 53 -1.21 -5.92 -4.85
C GLU A 53 -2.63 -6.34 -5.22
N ILE A 54 -3.55 -6.41 -4.25
CA ILE A 54 -4.96 -6.70 -4.51
C ILE A 54 -5.56 -5.66 -5.46
N GLN A 55 -5.25 -4.37 -5.27
CA GLN A 55 -5.71 -3.31 -6.17
C GLN A 55 -5.16 -3.48 -7.59
N ARG A 56 -3.88 -3.87 -7.75
CA ARG A 56 -3.30 -4.16 -9.07
C ARG A 56 -4.01 -5.31 -9.77
N ILE A 57 -4.33 -6.38 -9.02
CA ILE A 57 -5.06 -7.53 -9.56
C ILE A 57 -6.45 -7.09 -10.05
N ILE A 58 -7.17 -6.29 -9.26
CA ILE A 58 -8.49 -5.78 -9.66
C ILE A 58 -8.39 -4.99 -10.97
N HIS A 59 -7.46 -4.03 -11.06
CA HIS A 59 -7.28 -3.27 -12.30
C HIS A 59 -6.94 -4.17 -13.51
N THR A 60 -6.12 -5.19 -13.30
CA THR A 60 -5.78 -6.15 -14.36
C THR A 60 -7.03 -6.92 -14.83
N LEU A 61 -7.91 -7.32 -13.91
CA LEU A 61 -9.16 -7.98 -14.26
C LEU A 61 -10.12 -7.05 -15.01
N ASP A 62 -10.20 -5.78 -14.61
CA ASP A 62 -10.98 -4.77 -15.31
C ASP A 62 -10.48 -4.56 -16.74
N ASP A 63 -9.15 -4.47 -16.93
CA ASP A 63 -8.52 -4.38 -18.26
C ASP A 63 -8.84 -5.62 -19.13
N CYS A 64 -8.71 -6.83 -18.57
CA CYS A 64 -9.06 -8.05 -19.29
C CYS A 64 -10.54 -8.10 -19.69
N LEU A 65 -11.43 -7.62 -18.82
CA LEU A 65 -12.86 -7.55 -19.13
C LEU A 65 -13.12 -6.54 -20.27
N LEU A 66 -12.46 -5.39 -20.24
CA LEU A 66 -12.54 -4.41 -21.32
C LEU A 66 -12.08 -5.00 -22.64
N ASP A 67 -10.96 -5.72 -22.67
CA ASP A 67 -10.44 -6.40 -23.87
C ASP A 67 -11.45 -7.40 -24.43
N ILE A 68 -12.08 -8.23 -23.58
CA ILE A 68 -13.08 -9.21 -24.01
C ILE A 68 -14.35 -8.51 -24.53
N SER A 69 -14.81 -7.48 -23.82
CA SER A 69 -16.04 -6.76 -24.18
C SER A 69 -15.89 -5.86 -25.42
N SER A 70 -14.66 -5.42 -25.72
CA SER A 70 -14.34 -4.55 -26.85
C SER A 70 -13.81 -5.34 -28.05
N GLY A 71 -13.26 -6.53 -27.84
CA GLY A 71 -12.73 -7.43 -28.87
C GLY A 71 -13.78 -8.27 -29.61
N SER A 72 -15.07 -8.08 -29.33
CA SER A 72 -16.17 -8.70 -30.10
C SER A 72 -16.40 -8.05 -31.48
N GLU A 73 -15.55 -7.11 -31.89
CA GLU A 73 -15.58 -6.44 -33.19
C GLU A 73 -14.26 -6.72 -33.94
N GLN A 74 -14.12 -7.89 -34.58
CA GLN A 74 -13.32 -8.15 -35.82
C GLN A 74 -13.06 -9.65 -36.02
N GLU A 75 -14.09 -10.36 -36.46
CA GLU A 75 -13.92 -11.52 -37.36
C GLU A 75 -14.83 -11.26 -38.57
N GLU A 76 -14.44 -10.33 -39.44
CA GLU A 76 -14.93 -10.36 -40.83
C GLU A 76 -14.17 -11.50 -41.51
N GLU A 77 -14.76 -12.70 -41.53
CA GLU A 77 -14.30 -13.77 -42.41
C GLU A 77 -14.41 -13.27 -43.86
N GLU A 78 -13.25 -13.05 -44.52
CA GLU A 78 -13.22 -12.82 -45.97
C GLU A 78 -13.88 -14.02 -46.68
N PRO A 79 -14.81 -13.79 -47.63
CA PRO A 79 -15.40 -14.87 -48.38
C PRO A 79 -14.33 -15.48 -49.29
N LEU A 80 -13.99 -16.75 -49.06
CA LEU A 80 -13.18 -17.53 -49.97
C LEU A 80 -13.93 -17.72 -51.30
N ASP A 81 -13.25 -17.35 -52.40
CA ASP A 81 -13.70 -17.32 -53.80
C ASP A 81 -14.54 -18.52 -54.29
#